data_AF-A0A378A929-F1
#
_entry.id   AF-A0A378A929-F1
#
_cell.length_a   1.000
_cell.length_b   1.000
_cell.length_c   1.000
_cell.angle_alpha   90.00
_cell.angle_beta   90.00
_cell.angle_gamma   90.00
#
_symmetry.space_group_name_H-M   'P 1'
#
loop_
_entity.id
_entity.type
_entity.pdbx_description
1 polymer ?
#
loop_
_entity_poly.entity_id
_entity_poly.type
_entity_poly.pdbx_seq_one_letter_code
_entity_poly.pdbx_strand_id
1 'polypeptide(L)'
;MAAKKRHDLHGEPEPAGRLGGFYLSGRISDYWNRSGTEKQYQVSYNNSFGRLSWSASAQRVYTPDSSGHRRDDRISLNFSYPLWFGDNRTANLTSNTSFNNSRFASSQIGINGSLDSENNLNYGRVDHHRHRRSA
;
A
#
# COMPACT_ATOMS: atom_id res chain seq x y z
N MET A 1 -19.97 -3.29 -11.55
CA MET A 1 -21.13 -2.38 -11.50
C MET A 1 -20.75 -1.05 -12.12
N ALA A 2 -21.57 -0.49 -13.00
CA ALA A 2 -21.28 0.78 -13.67
C ALA A 2 -21.59 1.99 -12.76
N ALA A 3 -20.68 2.97 -12.70
CA ALA A 3 -20.94 4.21 -11.98
C ALA A 3 -21.74 5.18 -12.84
N LYS A 4 -22.65 5.92 -12.20
CA LYS A 4 -23.41 7.01 -12.81
C LYS A 4 -22.54 8.22 -13.08
N LYS A 5 -21.66 8.56 -12.12
CA LYS A 5 -20.73 9.68 -12.21
C LYS A 5 -19.51 9.35 -11.39
N ARG A 6 -18.32 9.65 -11.92
CA ARG A 6 -17.04 9.54 -11.20
C ARG A 6 -16.34 10.88 -11.23
N HIS A 7 -15.72 11.23 -10.11
CA HIS A 7 -14.77 12.32 -10.01
C HIS A 7 -13.52 11.77 -9.34
N ASP A 8 -12.42 11.83 -10.07
CA ASP A 8 -11.11 11.40 -9.64
C ASP A 8 -10.25 12.65 -9.42
N LEU A 9 -9.78 12.83 -8.19
CA LEU A 9 -8.80 13.85 -7.82
C LEU A 9 -7.49 13.12 -7.56
N HIS A 10 -6.50 13.37 -8.41
CA HIS A 10 -5.15 12.89 -8.21
C HIS A 10 -4.28 14.11 -7.94
N GLY A 11 -3.71 14.20 -6.74
CA GLY A 11 -2.62 15.11 -6.46
C GLY A 11 -1.35 14.52 -7.05
N GLU A 12 -0.54 15.35 -7.70
CA GLU A 12 0.77 14.93 -8.16
C GLU A 12 1.69 14.63 -6.97
N PRO A 13 2.69 13.75 -7.12
CA PRO A 13 3.65 13.51 -6.06
C PRO A 13 4.44 14.79 -5.81
N GLU A 14 4.19 15.42 -4.68
CA GLU A 14 4.86 16.66 -4.30
C GLU A 14 6.13 16.31 -3.52
N PRO A 15 7.29 16.87 -3.90
CA PRO A 15 8.54 16.64 -3.18
C PRO A 15 8.44 17.28 -1.79
N ALA A 16 8.42 16.47 -0.74
CA ALA A 16 8.49 16.90 0.65
C ALA A 16 9.96 17.24 1.05
N GLY A 17 10.71 17.85 0.14
CA GLY A 17 12.12 18.16 0.29
C GLY A 17 13.02 16.93 0.50
N ARG A 18 14.07 17.08 1.31
CA ARG A 18 15.05 16.02 1.64
C ARG A 18 14.44 14.85 2.43
N LEU A 19 13.16 14.92 2.76
CA LEU A 19 12.42 13.92 3.53
C LEU A 19 11.59 12.99 2.63
N GLY A 20 11.61 13.10 1.30
CA GLY A 20 10.91 12.18 0.40
C GLY A 20 9.73 12.80 -0.35
N GLY A 21 8.76 11.99 -0.77
CA GLY A 21 7.59 12.42 -1.55
C GLY A 21 6.30 12.06 -0.85
N PHE A 22 5.28 12.92 -0.98
CA PHE A 22 3.92 12.59 -0.57
C PHE A 22 3.00 12.52 -1.78
N TYR A 23 2.00 11.65 -1.71
CA TYR A 23 0.98 11.46 -2.73
C TYR A 23 -0.39 11.49 -2.07
N LEU A 24 -1.32 12.23 -2.66
CA LEU A 24 -2.71 12.29 -2.22
C LEU A 24 -3.59 11.98 -3.42
N SER A 25 -4.58 11.10 -3.24
CA SER A 25 -5.64 10.89 -4.20
C SER A 25 -6.98 10.76 -3.50
N GLY A 26 -8.02 11.19 -4.19
CA GLY A 26 -9.40 11.12 -3.75
C GLY A 26 -10.27 10.68 -4.91
N ARG A 27 -11.25 9.82 -4.64
CA ARG A 27 -12.23 9.37 -5.62
C ARG A 27 -13.62 9.48 -5.03
N ILE A 28 -14.51 10.07 -5.81
CA ILE A 28 -15.93 10.18 -5.50
C ILE A 28 -16.70 9.45 -6.60
N SER A 29 -17.51 8.46 -6.23
CA SER A 29 -18.28 7.65 -7.19
C SER A 29 -19.75 7.57 -6.80
N ASP A 30 -20.61 8.01 -7.72
CA ASP A 30 -22.05 7.84 -7.64
C ASP A 30 -22.47 6.64 -8.49
N TYR A 31 -23.39 5.82 -7.97
CA TYR A 31 -23.85 4.61 -8.64
C TYR A 31 -25.35 4.69 -8.91
N TRP A 32 -25.80 4.11 -10.02
CA TRP A 32 -27.21 4.14 -10.42
C TRP A 32 -28.12 3.33 -9.48
N ASN A 33 -27.60 2.23 -8.91
CA ASN A 33 -28.40 1.23 -8.19
C ASN A 33 -28.23 1.28 -6.66
N ARG A 34 -27.65 2.36 -6.12
CA ARG A 34 -27.59 2.60 -4.67
C ARG A 34 -27.81 4.07 -4.36
N SER A 35 -28.57 4.36 -3.30
CA SER A 35 -28.62 5.70 -2.73
C SER A 35 -27.33 5.93 -1.93
N GLY A 36 -26.52 6.89 -2.37
CA GLY A 36 -25.33 7.34 -1.65
C GLY A 36 -24.02 7.26 -2.45
N THR A 37 -23.19 8.27 -2.23
CA THR A 37 -21.90 8.48 -2.89
C THR A 37 -20.76 7.74 -2.18
N GLU A 38 -19.98 6.96 -2.92
CA GLU A 38 -18.70 6.43 -2.41
C GLU A 38 -17.67 7.53 -2.32
N LYS A 39 -16.93 7.57 -1.22
CA LYS A 39 -15.78 8.47 -1.08
C LYS A 39 -14.56 7.67 -0.65
N GLN A 40 -13.55 7.64 -1.49
CA GLN A 40 -12.26 7.03 -1.22
C GLN A 40 -11.22 8.14 -1.13
N TYR A 41 -10.40 8.09 -0.09
CA TYR A 41 -9.27 8.98 0.10
C TYR A 41 -8.04 8.12 0.35
N GLN A 42 -6.94 8.40 -0.32
CA GLN A 42 -5.68 7.71 -0.12
C GLN A 42 -4.53 8.71 -0.04
N VAL A 43 -3.75 8.60 1.02
CA VAL A 43 -2.50 9.31 1.22
C VAL A 43 -1.39 8.28 1.27
N SER A 44 -0.29 8.57 0.58
CA SER A 44 0.93 7.78 0.66
C SER A 44 2.10 8.72 0.89
N TYR A 45 3.05 8.28 1.68
CA TYR A 45 4.30 8.96 1.93
C TYR A 45 5.42 7.97 1.69
N ASN A 46 6.39 8.34 0.87
CA ASN A 46 7.55 7.52 0.54
C ASN A 46 8.82 8.30 0.85
N ASN A 47 9.76 7.65 1.50
CA ASN A 47 11.05 8.24 1.81
C ASN A 47 12.13 7.17 1.73
N SER A 48 13.34 7.59 1.42
CA SER A 48 14.53 6.75 1.37
C SER A 48 15.59 7.35 2.28
N PHE A 49 15.99 6.59 3.29
CA PHE A 49 17.12 6.95 4.14
C PHE A 49 18.34 6.12 3.74
N GLY A 50 19.24 6.74 2.97
CA GLY A 50 20.41 6.06 2.40
C GLY A 50 19.97 4.96 1.43
N ARG A 51 20.13 3.70 1.85
CA ARG A 51 19.74 2.51 1.09
C ARG A 51 18.37 1.96 1.49
N LEU A 52 17.85 2.34 2.66
CA LEU A 52 16.56 1.88 3.15
C LEU A 52 15.44 2.74 2.57
N SER A 53 14.55 2.12 1.81
CA SER A 53 13.30 2.75 1.37
C SER A 53 12.17 2.35 2.31
N TRP A 54 11.33 3.32 2.66
CA TRP A 54 10.12 3.07 3.43
C TRP A 54 8.96 3.87 2.87
N SER A 55 7.77 3.32 2.99
CA SER A 55 6.54 4.01 2.65
C SER A 55 5.45 3.71 3.66
N ALA A 56 4.64 4.74 3.92
CA ALA A 56 3.45 4.65 4.73
C ALA A 56 2.28 5.12 3.88
N SER A 57 1.22 4.33 3.83
CA SER A 57 -0.01 4.72 3.15
C SER A 57 -1.20 4.56 4.09
N ALA A 58 -2.13 5.49 3.98
CA ALA A 58 -3.40 5.46 4.67
C ALA A 58 -4.50 5.64 3.64
N GLN A 59 -5.49 4.77 3.68
CA GLN A 59 -6.65 4.80 2.82
C GLN A 59 -7.90 4.75 3.68
N ARG A 60 -8.88 5.58 3.35
CA ARG A 60 -10.21 5.54 3.94
C ARG A 60 -11.25 5.42 2.85
N VAL A 61 -12.11 4.43 2.97
CA VAL A 61 -13.26 4.24 2.07
C VAL A 61 -14.53 4.38 2.87
N TYR A 62 -15.38 5.32 2.44
CA TYR A 62 -16.75 5.47 2.91
C TYR A 62 -17.70 4.85 1.89
N THR A 63 -18.39 3.81 2.32
CA THR A 63 -19.44 3.16 1.54
C THR A 63 -20.78 3.41 2.23
N PRO A 64 -21.69 4.22 1.64
CA PRO A 64 -23.06 4.29 2.09
C PRO A 64 -23.74 2.95 1.81
N ASP A 65 -24.21 2.32 2.88
CA ASP A 65 -25.01 1.09 2.86
C ASP A 65 -26.28 1.32 3.69
N SER A 66 -27.33 0.56 3.40
CA SER A 66 -28.67 0.66 4.01
C SER A 66 -28.69 0.38 5.52
N SER A 67 -27.62 -0.19 6.08
CA SER A 67 -27.52 -0.63 7.48
C SER A 67 -26.74 0.32 8.40
N GLY A 68 -26.14 1.39 7.85
CA GLY A 68 -25.27 2.30 8.58
C GLY A 68 -23.90 2.41 7.91
N HIS A 69 -23.44 3.65 7.75
CA HIS A 69 -22.20 4.07 7.09
C HIS A 69 -21.02 3.12 7.35
N ARG A 70 -20.68 2.27 6.36
CA ARG A 70 -19.53 1.37 6.46
C ARG A 70 -18.27 2.16 6.12
N ARG A 71 -17.42 2.33 7.12
CA ARG A 71 -16.07 2.91 6.99
C ARG A 71 -15.04 1.78 7.01
N ASP A 72 -14.16 1.81 6.02
CA ASP A 72 -12.99 0.92 5.95
C ASP A 72 -11.73 1.78 5.93
N ASP A 73 -10.97 1.69 7.02
CA ASP A 73 -9.68 2.36 7.17
C ASP A 73 -8.56 1.36 7.00
N ARG A 74 -7.70 1.59 6.02
CA ARG A 74 -6.53 0.73 5.79
C ARG A 74 -5.25 1.54 5.90
N ILE A 75 -4.36 1.11 6.78
CA ILE A 75 -3.01 1.68 6.92
C ILE A 75 -2.03 0.61 6.49
N SER A 76 -1.07 0.94 5.63
CA SER A 76 -0.02 0.02 5.21
C SER A 76 1.34 0.67 5.38
N LEU A 77 2.25 -0.06 6.01
CA LEU A 77 3.65 0.29 6.15
C LEU A 77 4.45 -0.69 5.29
N ASN A 78 5.37 -0.17 4.50
CA ASN A 78 6.28 -0.97 3.70
C ASN A 78 7.71 -0.50 3.91
N PHE A 79 8.60 -1.46 4.06
CA PHE A 79 10.04 -1.26 4.17
C PHE A 79 10.71 -2.10 3.09
N SER A 80 11.73 -1.56 2.45
CA SER A 80 12.51 -2.23 1.42
C SER A 80 13.97 -1.88 1.60
N TYR A 81 14.81 -2.89 1.75
CA TYR A 81 16.24 -2.75 1.91
C TYR A 81 17.00 -3.60 0.88
N PRO A 82 17.77 -2.98 -0.03
CA PRO A 82 18.66 -3.69 -0.93
C PRO A 82 19.91 -4.15 -0.17
N LEU A 83 20.08 -5.46 -0.14
CA LEU A 83 21.25 -6.19 0.33
C LEU A 83 22.19 -6.47 -0.86
N TRP A 84 23.47 -6.18 -0.69
CA TRP A 84 24.51 -6.51 -1.67
C TRP A 84 25.48 -7.52 -1.05
N PHE A 85 25.67 -8.66 -1.71
CA PHE A 85 26.54 -9.75 -1.26
C PHE A 85 27.70 -9.94 -2.25
N GLY A 86 28.60 -8.96 -2.32
CA GLY A 86 29.73 -8.93 -3.27
C GLY A 86 29.37 -8.37 -4.65
N ASP A 87 30.27 -8.55 -5.62
CA ASP A 87 30.23 -7.80 -6.89
C ASP A 87 29.02 -8.10 -7.78
N ASN A 88 28.38 -9.28 -7.66
CA ASN A 88 27.32 -9.73 -8.58
C ASN A 88 26.06 -10.34 -7.92
N ARG A 89 25.87 -10.22 -6.60
CA ARG A 89 24.68 -10.78 -5.92
C ARG A 89 23.91 -9.70 -5.20
N THR A 90 22.65 -9.55 -5.59
CA THR A 90 21.74 -8.58 -4.98
C THR A 90 20.53 -9.30 -4.40
N ALA A 91 20.08 -8.86 -3.23
CA ALA A 91 18.80 -9.25 -2.69
C ALA A 91 18.05 -8.01 -2.20
N ASN A 92 16.75 -8.05 -2.19
CA ASN A 92 15.88 -7.06 -1.62
C ASN A 92 15.10 -7.71 -0.50
N LEU A 93 15.26 -7.19 0.70
CA LEU A 93 14.44 -7.54 1.83
C LEU A 93 13.27 -6.56 1.89
N THR A 94 12.05 -7.06 1.76
CA THR A 94 10.83 -6.29 1.87
C THR A 94 10.05 -6.72 3.10
N SER A 95 9.41 -5.76 3.76
CA SER A 95 8.47 -6.02 4.84
C SER A 95 7.25 -5.14 4.62
N ASN A 96 6.06 -5.75 4.57
CA ASN A 96 4.80 -5.06 4.46
C ASN A 96 3.92 -5.41 5.66
N THR A 97 3.46 -4.40 6.38
CA THR A 97 2.47 -4.57 7.43
C THR A 97 1.25 -3.75 7.10
N SER A 98 0.07 -4.33 7.27
CA SER A 98 -1.20 -3.64 7.04
C SER A 98 -2.13 -3.78 8.23
N PHE A 99 -2.86 -2.70 8.49
CA PHE A 99 -3.88 -2.58 9.51
C PHE A 99 -5.21 -2.24 8.83
N ASN A 100 -6.30 -2.82 9.33
CA ASN A 100 -7.66 -2.50 8.91
C ASN A 100 -8.47 -2.07 10.13
N ASN A 101 -9.15 -0.92 10.08
CA ASN A 101 -10.00 -0.37 11.14
C ASN A 101 -9.29 -0.37 12.50
N SER A 102 -8.05 0.15 12.50
CA SER A 102 -7.14 0.21 13.66
C SER A 102 -6.75 -1.15 14.26
N ARG A 103 -6.97 -2.25 13.54
CA ARG A 103 -6.57 -3.61 13.95
C ARG A 103 -5.54 -4.17 12.99
N PHE A 104 -4.62 -4.98 13.49
CA PHE A 104 -3.67 -5.69 12.65
C PHE A 104 -4.40 -6.59 11.65
N ALA A 105 -4.07 -6.46 10.37
CA ALA A 105 -4.67 -7.27 9.31
C ALA A 105 -3.69 -8.35 8.84
N SER A 106 -2.49 -7.93 8.41
CA SER A 106 -1.47 -8.83 7.93
C SER A 106 -0.07 -8.24 8.04
N SER A 107 0.91 -9.12 8.13
CA SER A 107 2.31 -8.80 7.90
C SER A 107 2.88 -9.78 6.90
N GLN A 108 3.77 -9.29 6.05
CA GLN A 108 4.42 -10.03 4.98
C GLN A 108 5.89 -9.66 5.01
N ILE A 109 6.77 -10.65 5.08
CA ILE A 109 8.21 -10.43 4.97
C ILE A 109 8.68 -11.24 3.77
N GLY A 110 9.27 -10.55 2.81
CA GLY A 110 9.76 -11.11 1.56
C GLY A 110 11.24 -10.88 1.40
N ILE A 111 11.97 -11.88 0.93
CA ILE A 111 13.30 -11.69 0.37
C ILE A 111 13.28 -12.10 -1.09
N ASN A 112 13.66 -11.21 -1.97
CA ASN A 112 13.76 -11.47 -3.40
C ASN A 112 15.16 -11.08 -3.89
N GLY A 113 15.89 -11.99 -4.50
CA GLY A 113 17.25 -11.70 -4.97
C GLY A 113 17.60 -12.44 -6.26
N SER A 114 18.66 -11.97 -6.88
CA SER A 114 19.24 -12.55 -8.09
C SER A 114 20.47 -13.39 -7.73
N LEU A 115 20.52 -14.61 -8.28
CA LEU A 115 21.65 -15.52 -8.09
C LEU A 115 22.80 -15.28 -9.08
N ASP A 116 22.56 -14.51 -10.14
CA ASP A 116 23.51 -14.28 -11.23
C ASP A 116 23.69 -12.79 -11.55
N SER A 117 24.87 -12.48 -12.09
CA SER A 117 25.36 -11.18 -12.52
C SER A 117 24.45 -10.45 -13.53
N GLU A 118 23.64 -11.20 -14.26
CA GLU A 118 22.68 -10.70 -15.26
C GLU A 118 21.25 -10.52 -14.70
N ASN A 119 21.02 -10.75 -13.39
CA ASN A 119 19.69 -10.77 -12.76
C ASN A 119 18.69 -11.79 -13.34
N ASN A 120 19.15 -12.82 -14.06
CA ASN A 120 18.28 -13.74 -14.80
C ASN A 120 17.62 -14.83 -13.93
N LEU A 121 18.15 -15.10 -12.73
CA LEU A 121 17.63 -16.11 -11.80
C LEU A 121 17.13 -15.43 -10.52
N ASN A 122 15.82 -15.17 -10.46
CA ASN A 122 15.17 -14.56 -9.30
C ASN A 122 14.61 -15.63 -8.36
N TYR A 123 15.01 -15.61 -7.08
CA TYR A 123 14.39 -16.42 -6.02
C TYR A 123 13.67 -15.51 -5.04
N GLY A 124 12.41 -15.85 -4.72
CA GLY A 124 11.57 -15.09 -3.80
C GLY A 124 10.92 -16.01 -2.78
N ARG A 125 11.10 -15.73 -1.49
CA ARG A 125 10.26 -16.31 -0.42
C ARG A 125 9.53 -15.18 0.29
N VAL A 126 8.23 -15.33 0.44
CA VAL A 126 7.39 -14.41 1.22
C VAL A 126 6.67 -15.22 2.28
N ASP A 127 6.91 -14.87 3.54
CA ASP A 127 6.12 -15.39 4.66
C ASP A 127 4.92 -14.47 4.90
N HIS A 128 3.75 -15.07 5.13
CA HIS A 128 2.49 -14.35 5.29
C HIS A 128 1.85 -14.67 6.63
N HIS A 129 1.86 -13.69 7.54
CA HIS A 129 1.10 -13.77 8.78
C HIS A 129 -0.20 -12.96 8.65
N ARG A 130 -1.35 -13.62 8.78
CA ARG A 130 -2.67 -12.97 8.78
C ARG A 130 -3.37 -13.22 10.09
N HIS A 131 -3.93 -12.18 10.68
CA HIS A 131 -4.80 -12.35 11.83
C HIS A 131 -6.12 -12.98 11.38
N ARG A 132 -6.34 -14.26 11.69
CA ARG A 132 -7.65 -14.89 11.49
C ARG A 132 -8.51 -14.54 12.70
N ARG A 133 -9.73 -14.03 12.46
CA ARG A 133 -10.76 -14.00 13.50
C ARG A 133 -11.25 -15.43 13.69
N SER A 134 -11.16 -15.95 14.91
CA SER A 134 -12.01 -17.04 15.35
C SER A 134 -13.44 -16.49 15.44
N ALA A 135 -14.38 -17.17 14.79
CA ALA A 135 -15.81 -16.88 14.86
C ALA A 135 -16.37 -17.28 16.23
#